data_AF-A0A9D6RUG0-F1
#
_entry.id   AF-A0A9D6RUG0-F1
#
_cell.length_a   1.000
_cell.length_b   1.000
_cell.length_c   1.000
_cell.angle_alpha   90.00
_cell.angle_beta   90.00
_cell.angle_gamma   90.00
#
_symmetry.space_group_name_H-M   'P 1'
#
loop_
_entity.id
_entity.type
_entity.pdbx_description
1 polymer ?
#
loop_
_entity_poly.entity_id
_entity_poly.type
_entity_poly.pdbx_seq_one_letter_code
_entity_poly.pdbx_strand_id
1 'polypeptide(L)'
;MPPADPVYRHNFRMGLANAAFAQLADTFFNPNTILAVFAAQLGASNTIIGLLPSMRIGGWLLPQLIVASRIAHLPRKLPVYVGAFFGRSTTYGLIALSTWLLGDRPQLLLYLFFMLVAMNSLGSGIAGLPFMEVVGKVIPPQNRGVFFGARNVSGGTLSLLGGLFISWLLGSQLLSFPREYALLFTLTFFFNGLGLGAFCLVREPPGEPQRRSGLWQQLVQAPGLLRQDANYRRFLTSRLLLSLGAVSDPFYAIFAKRQLHAPDELIGTYLFSLTAAGIASNLLWGALADRVGSKLVVTLGSGLALMAPLYALLAGTLHLSPVAFT
;
A
#
# COMPACT_ATOMS: atom_id res chain seq x y z
N MET A 1 19.00 -3.46 23.43
CA MET A 1 18.28 -2.31 24.04
C MET A 1 18.09 -1.24 22.98
N PRO A 2 16.92 -0.58 22.87
CA PRO A 2 16.82 0.62 22.06
C PRO A 2 17.86 1.64 22.57
N PRO A 3 18.61 2.33 21.71
CA PRO A 3 19.61 3.29 22.15
C PRO A 3 18.94 4.36 23.04
N ALA A 4 19.61 4.75 24.13
CA ALA A 4 19.13 5.73 25.10
C ALA A 4 19.01 7.17 24.52
N ASP A 5 19.27 7.34 23.23
CA ASP A 5 19.21 8.60 22.52
C ASP A 5 17.75 9.14 22.44
N PRO A 6 17.47 10.33 23.01
CA PRO A 6 16.15 10.95 22.94
C PRO A 6 15.69 11.23 21.50
N VAL A 7 16.63 11.49 20.57
CA VAL A 7 16.31 11.71 19.15
C VAL A 7 15.83 10.42 18.49
N TYR A 8 16.49 9.30 18.78
CA TYR A 8 16.05 7.99 18.32
C TYR A 8 14.62 7.68 18.80
N ARG A 9 14.33 7.86 20.10
CA ARG A 9 13.00 7.59 20.66
C ARG A 9 11.92 8.47 20.03
N HIS A 10 12.21 9.75 19.82
CA HIS A 10 11.32 10.68 19.12
C HIS A 10 11.01 10.20 17.69
N ASN A 11 12.06 9.91 16.93
CA ASN A 11 11.93 9.47 15.55
C ASN A 11 11.20 8.13 15.42
N PHE A 12 11.47 7.20 16.33
CA PHE A 12 10.76 5.93 16.42
C PHE A 12 9.26 6.18 16.62
N ARG A 13 8.88 6.99 17.62
CA ARG A 13 7.47 7.34 17.90
C ARG A 13 6.78 8.04 16.73
N MET A 14 7.44 9.01 16.09
CA MET A 14 6.90 9.67 14.90
C MET A 14 6.72 8.70 13.73
N GLY A 15 7.63 7.73 13.58
CA GLY A 15 7.48 6.62 12.65
C GLY A 15 6.27 5.74 12.96
N LEU A 16 6.01 5.41 14.22
CA LEU A 16 4.83 4.63 14.61
C LEU A 16 3.54 5.41 14.38
N ALA A 17 3.50 6.70 14.75
CA ALA A 17 2.35 7.57 14.51
C ALA A 17 2.06 7.71 13.01
N ASN A 18 3.09 7.86 12.17
CA ASN A 18 2.94 7.82 10.72
C ASN A 18 2.29 6.50 10.27
N ALA A 19 2.82 5.35 10.69
CA ALA A 19 2.28 4.05 10.29
C ALA A 19 0.83 3.83 10.76
N ALA A 20 0.52 4.27 11.99
CA ALA A 20 -0.81 4.22 12.59
C ALA A 20 -1.86 4.90 11.70
N PHE A 21 -1.64 6.17 11.38
CA PHE A 21 -2.62 6.94 10.61
C PHE A 21 -2.57 6.65 9.11
N ALA A 22 -1.38 6.42 8.53
CA ALA A 22 -1.24 6.13 7.11
C ALA A 22 -1.90 4.80 6.71
N GLN A 23 -1.73 3.74 7.51
CA GLN A 23 -2.37 2.44 7.22
C GLN A 23 -3.88 2.47 7.44
N LEU A 24 -4.35 3.22 8.43
CA LEU A 24 -5.78 3.47 8.61
C LEU A 24 -6.37 4.20 7.39
N ALA A 25 -5.70 5.25 6.90
CA ALA A 25 -6.11 5.94 5.68
C ALA A 25 -6.07 5.01 4.45
N ASP A 26 -5.05 4.15 4.33
CA ASP A 26 -4.97 3.14 3.27
C ASP A 26 -6.10 2.11 3.33
N THR A 27 -6.64 1.83 4.52
CA THR A 27 -7.80 0.96 4.72
C THR A 27 -9.07 1.60 4.16
N PHE A 28 -9.30 2.88 4.46
CA PHE A 28 -10.43 3.64 3.91
C PHE A 28 -10.29 3.91 2.40
N PHE A 29 -9.07 3.88 1.87
CA PHE A 29 -8.76 4.13 0.47
C PHE A 29 -8.17 2.90 -0.25
N ASN A 30 -8.68 1.72 0.11
CA ASN A 30 -8.14 0.47 -0.41
C ASN A 30 -8.53 0.26 -1.89
N PRO A 31 -7.56 0.05 -2.80
CA PRO A 31 -7.79 -0.03 -4.24
C PRO A 31 -8.55 -1.29 -4.66
N ASN A 32 -8.39 -2.38 -3.90
CA ASN A 32 -8.94 -3.69 -4.23
C ASN A 32 -10.39 -3.83 -3.75
N THR A 33 -10.81 -3.01 -2.78
CA THR A 33 -12.14 -3.10 -2.16
C THR A 33 -12.90 -1.80 -2.30
N ILE A 34 -12.59 -0.78 -1.50
CA ILE A 34 -13.36 0.46 -1.41
C ILE A 34 -13.39 1.18 -2.76
N LEU A 35 -12.23 1.39 -3.38
CA LEU A 35 -12.15 2.08 -4.67
C LEU A 35 -12.78 1.27 -5.81
N ALA A 36 -12.60 -0.04 -5.79
CA ALA A 36 -13.15 -0.94 -6.80
C ALA A 36 -14.68 -0.96 -6.75
N VAL A 37 -15.27 -1.08 -5.55
CA VAL A 37 -16.72 -1.06 -5.35
C VAL A 37 -17.29 0.33 -5.65
N PHE A 38 -16.63 1.40 -5.20
CA PHE A 38 -17.03 2.77 -5.52
C PHE A 38 -17.07 3.02 -7.03
N ALA A 39 -16.00 2.64 -7.75
CA ALA A 39 -15.96 2.76 -9.21
C ALA A 39 -17.04 1.90 -9.89
N ALA A 40 -17.28 0.68 -9.39
CA ALA A 40 -18.34 -0.18 -9.91
C ALA A 40 -19.74 0.44 -9.75
N GLN A 41 -20.04 1.03 -8.58
CA GLN A 41 -21.32 1.69 -8.32
C GLN A 41 -21.51 2.97 -9.17
N LEU A 42 -20.42 3.63 -9.57
CA LEU A 42 -20.44 4.72 -10.55
C LEU A 42 -20.61 4.27 -12.01
N GLY A 43 -20.63 2.95 -12.27
CA GLY A 43 -20.79 2.39 -13.61
C GLY A 43 -19.48 2.11 -14.37
N ALA A 44 -18.34 2.01 -13.68
CA ALA A 44 -17.08 1.64 -14.31
C ALA A 44 -17.10 0.20 -14.84
N SER A 45 -16.46 -0.03 -15.99
CA SER A 45 -16.28 -1.38 -16.53
C SER A 45 -15.26 -2.17 -15.72
N ASN A 46 -15.35 -3.51 -15.75
CA ASN A 46 -14.38 -4.39 -15.07
C ASN A 46 -12.94 -4.12 -15.52
N THR A 47 -12.73 -3.76 -16.79
CA THR A 47 -11.41 -3.41 -17.34
C THR A 47 -10.84 -2.17 -16.64
N ILE A 48 -11.66 -1.14 -16.43
CA ILE A 48 -11.26 0.10 -15.76
C ILE A 48 -11.00 -0.14 -14.27
N ILE A 49 -11.84 -0.95 -13.61
CA ILE A 49 -11.65 -1.32 -12.20
C ILE A 49 -10.33 -2.10 -12.01
N GLY A 50 -10.03 -3.03 -12.92
CA GLY A 50 -8.78 -3.80 -12.91
C GLY A 50 -7.52 -2.94 -13.06
N LEU A 51 -7.63 -1.70 -13.58
CA LEU A 51 -6.52 -0.76 -13.64
C LEU A 51 -6.19 -0.12 -12.30
N LEU A 52 -7.12 -0.06 -11.31
CA LEU A 52 -6.88 0.64 -10.05
C LEU A 52 -5.64 0.13 -9.27
N PRO A 53 -5.45 -1.19 -9.08
CA PRO A 53 -4.26 -1.70 -8.40
C PRO A 53 -2.99 -1.44 -9.22
N SER A 54 -3.07 -1.60 -10.55
CA SER A 54 -1.96 -1.34 -11.47
C SER A 54 -1.55 0.13 -11.48
N MET A 55 -2.52 1.05 -11.45
CA MET A 55 -2.30 2.50 -11.37
C MET A 55 -1.61 2.86 -10.05
N ARG A 56 -2.01 2.23 -8.93
CA ARG A 56 -1.38 2.46 -7.64
C ARG A 56 0.07 1.98 -7.62
N ILE A 57 0.33 0.74 -8.04
CA ILE A 57 1.68 0.17 -8.05
C ILE A 57 2.58 0.87 -9.09
N GLY A 58 2.09 1.02 -10.32
CA GLY A 58 2.80 1.70 -11.40
C GLY A 58 3.08 3.17 -11.07
N GLY A 59 2.08 3.88 -10.54
CA GLY A 59 2.21 5.25 -10.08
C GLY A 59 3.17 5.39 -8.90
N TRP A 60 3.28 4.37 -8.04
CA TRP A 60 4.27 4.36 -6.97
C TRP A 60 5.70 4.11 -7.48
N LEU A 61 5.89 3.25 -8.49
CA LEU A 61 7.23 2.88 -8.99
C LEU A 61 7.81 3.88 -9.99
N LEU A 62 7.00 4.40 -10.93
CA LEU A 62 7.48 5.25 -12.03
C LEU A 62 8.20 6.53 -11.55
N PRO A 63 7.66 7.31 -10.60
CA PRO A 63 8.30 8.53 -10.11
C PRO A 63 9.56 8.22 -9.31
N GLN A 64 9.63 7.07 -8.63
CA GLN A 64 10.81 6.72 -7.82
C GLN A 64 12.07 6.66 -8.66
N LEU A 65 11.98 6.13 -9.89
CA LEU A 65 13.10 6.12 -10.82
C LEU A 65 13.62 7.55 -11.03
N ILE A 66 12.73 8.46 -11.46
CA ILE A 66 13.07 9.86 -11.78
C ILE A 66 13.61 10.59 -10.55
N VAL A 67 12.90 10.49 -9.43
CA VAL A 67 13.19 11.20 -8.19
C VAL A 67 14.49 10.73 -7.57
N ALA A 68 14.86 9.43 -7.67
CA ALA A 68 16.09 8.90 -7.09
C ALA A 68 17.35 9.67 -7.53
N SER A 69 17.50 9.89 -8.84
CA SER A 69 18.64 10.66 -9.38
C SER A 69 18.68 12.10 -8.85
N ARG A 70 17.50 12.72 -8.66
CA ARG A 70 17.36 14.11 -8.26
C ARG A 70 17.52 14.30 -6.77
N ILE A 71 17.13 13.34 -5.94
CA ILE A 71 17.22 13.51 -4.49
C ILE A 71 18.50 12.93 -3.92
N ALA A 72 19.21 12.02 -4.60
CA ALA A 72 20.41 11.32 -4.08
C ALA A 72 21.47 12.25 -3.47
N HIS A 73 21.69 13.42 -4.07
CA HIS A 73 22.69 14.40 -3.62
C HIS A 73 22.24 15.28 -2.45
N LEU A 74 20.94 15.30 -2.13
CA LEU A 74 20.43 16.18 -1.07
C LEU A 74 20.90 15.68 0.31
N PRO A 75 21.48 16.54 1.16
CA PRO A 75 21.91 16.14 2.50
C PRO A 75 20.72 15.72 3.37
N ARG A 76 19.56 16.36 3.17
CA ARG A 76 18.28 16.04 3.80
C ARG A 76 17.23 15.72 2.75
N LYS A 77 16.50 14.62 2.92
CA LYS A 77 15.41 14.20 2.02
C LYS A 77 14.03 14.62 2.54
N LEU A 78 13.92 14.96 3.83
CA LEU A 78 12.65 15.36 4.45
C LEU A 78 11.94 16.53 3.74
N PRO A 79 12.62 17.57 3.22
CA PRO A 79 11.93 18.64 2.48
C PRO A 79 11.19 18.15 1.23
N VAL A 80 11.74 17.13 0.55
CA VAL A 80 11.08 16.53 -0.62
C VAL A 80 9.83 15.77 -0.18
N TYR A 81 9.92 15.07 0.95
CA TYR A 81 8.76 14.41 1.57
C TYR A 81 7.66 15.42 1.93
N VAL A 82 8.02 16.57 2.50
CA VAL A 82 7.08 17.66 2.82
C VAL A 82 6.40 18.21 1.57
N GLY A 83 7.14 18.40 0.47
CA GLY A 83 6.54 18.81 -0.81
C GLY A 83 5.53 17.78 -1.34
N ALA A 84 5.89 16.49 -1.27
CA ALA A 84 4.99 15.41 -1.65
C ALA A 84 3.76 15.30 -0.72
N PHE A 85 3.91 15.66 0.57
CA PHE A 85 2.81 15.70 1.53
C PHE A 85 1.69 16.65 1.11
N PHE A 86 2.01 17.88 0.70
CA PHE A 86 1.00 18.82 0.24
C PHE A 86 0.29 18.32 -1.00
N GLY A 87 1.04 17.85 -2.01
CA GLY A 87 0.45 17.31 -3.24
C GLY A 87 -0.52 16.14 -2.97
N ARG A 88 -0.11 15.18 -2.14
CA ARG A 88 -0.96 14.03 -1.79
C ARG A 88 -2.18 14.43 -0.96
N SER A 89 -2.00 15.26 0.06
CA SER A 89 -3.11 15.73 0.90
C SER A 89 -4.13 16.49 0.05
N THR A 90 -3.69 17.36 -0.85
CA THR A 90 -4.58 18.05 -1.80
C THR A 90 -5.35 17.06 -2.67
N THR A 91 -4.69 16.03 -3.23
CA THR A 91 -5.41 15.05 -4.06
C THR A 91 -6.47 14.27 -3.28
N TYR A 92 -6.20 13.83 -2.04
CA TYR A 92 -7.21 13.18 -1.21
C TYR A 92 -8.37 14.12 -0.87
N GLY A 93 -8.08 15.39 -0.56
CA GLY A 93 -9.09 16.41 -0.31
C GLY A 93 -9.98 16.65 -1.52
N LEU A 94 -9.40 16.71 -2.73
CA LEU A 94 -10.16 16.85 -3.98
C LEU A 94 -11.02 15.61 -4.29
N ILE A 95 -10.55 14.40 -3.97
CA ILE A 95 -11.35 13.17 -4.13
C ILE A 95 -12.56 13.20 -3.19
N ALA A 96 -12.34 13.55 -1.91
CA ALA A 96 -13.43 13.70 -0.96
C ALA A 96 -14.43 14.78 -1.40
N LEU A 97 -13.94 15.96 -1.75
CA LEU A 97 -14.75 17.10 -2.17
C LEU A 97 -15.57 16.78 -3.44
N SER A 98 -14.94 16.20 -4.46
CA SER A 98 -15.63 15.80 -5.69
C SER A 98 -16.73 14.77 -5.42
N THR A 99 -16.50 13.83 -4.50
CA THR A 99 -17.50 12.82 -4.13
C THR A 99 -18.69 13.42 -3.39
N TRP A 100 -18.47 14.44 -2.55
CA TRP A 100 -19.56 15.19 -1.90
C TRP A 100 -20.38 16.03 -2.87
N LEU A 101 -19.74 16.65 -3.86
CA LEU A 101 -20.38 17.65 -4.73
C LEU A 101 -20.96 17.08 -6.04
N LEU A 102 -20.42 15.96 -6.53
CA LEU A 102 -20.73 15.46 -7.88
C LEU A 102 -21.51 14.14 -7.87
N GLY A 103 -22.20 13.82 -6.77
CA GLY A 103 -23.00 12.59 -6.68
C GLY A 103 -24.07 12.48 -7.77
N ASP A 104 -24.66 13.60 -8.18
CA ASP A 104 -25.66 13.64 -9.25
C ASP A 104 -25.07 13.53 -10.67
N ARG A 105 -23.73 13.53 -10.80
CA ARG A 105 -23.01 13.48 -12.09
C ARG A 105 -22.00 12.31 -12.08
N PRO A 106 -22.48 11.05 -12.09
CA PRO A 106 -21.64 9.88 -11.85
C PRO A 106 -20.50 9.72 -12.87
N GLN A 107 -20.72 10.05 -14.14
CA GLN A 107 -19.67 9.96 -15.17
C GLN A 107 -18.53 10.98 -14.96
N LEU A 108 -18.88 12.21 -14.57
CA LEU A 108 -17.88 13.25 -14.28
C LEU A 108 -17.10 12.91 -13.00
N LEU A 109 -17.82 12.43 -11.96
CA LEU A 109 -17.20 11.96 -10.73
C LEU A 109 -16.24 10.80 -11.00
N LEU A 110 -16.63 9.84 -11.84
CA LEU A 110 -15.79 8.71 -12.22
C LEU A 110 -14.50 9.16 -12.92
N TYR A 111 -14.60 10.06 -13.89
CA TYR A 111 -13.43 10.61 -14.59
C TYR A 111 -12.47 11.32 -13.64
N LEU A 112 -13.00 12.23 -12.80
CA LEU A 112 -12.20 12.97 -11.82
C LEU A 112 -11.57 12.03 -10.78
N PHE A 113 -12.32 11.03 -10.34
CA PHE A 113 -11.84 10.02 -9.42
C PHE A 113 -10.60 9.30 -9.96
N PHE A 114 -10.65 8.76 -11.18
CA PHE A 114 -9.50 8.06 -11.78
C PHE A 114 -8.30 9.00 -11.99
N MET A 115 -8.56 10.22 -12.46
CA MET A 115 -7.53 11.23 -12.67
C MET A 115 -6.81 11.59 -11.34
N LEU A 116 -7.57 11.84 -10.28
CA LEU A 116 -7.02 12.18 -8.97
C LEU A 116 -6.34 10.98 -8.29
N VAL A 117 -6.86 9.76 -8.46
CA VAL A 117 -6.18 8.53 -8.01
C VAL A 117 -4.84 8.36 -8.71
N ALA A 118 -4.76 8.63 -10.02
CA ALA A 118 -3.51 8.61 -10.78
C ALA A 118 -2.50 9.63 -10.23
N MET A 119 -2.93 10.88 -10.05
CA MET A 119 -2.09 11.95 -9.49
C MET A 119 -1.58 11.61 -8.08
N ASN A 120 -2.45 11.09 -7.21
CA ASN A 120 -2.08 10.66 -5.87
C ASN A 120 -1.10 9.49 -5.90
N SER A 121 -1.26 8.55 -6.83
CA SER A 121 -0.35 7.41 -6.99
C SER A 121 1.04 7.88 -7.39
N LEU A 122 1.14 8.85 -8.31
CA LEU A 122 2.41 9.49 -8.67
C LEU A 122 3.04 10.23 -7.48
N GLY A 123 2.25 11.00 -6.74
CA GLY A 123 2.71 11.66 -5.50
C GLY A 123 3.21 10.66 -4.46
N SER A 124 2.62 9.47 -4.40
CA SER A 124 3.04 8.38 -3.51
C SER A 124 4.44 7.87 -3.84
N GLY A 125 4.79 7.76 -5.12
CA GLY A 125 6.14 7.38 -5.55
C GLY A 125 7.18 8.42 -5.14
N ILE A 126 6.85 9.71 -5.27
CA ILE A 126 7.73 10.81 -4.86
C ILE A 126 7.97 10.80 -3.35
N ALA A 127 6.95 10.56 -2.53
CA ALA A 127 7.06 10.50 -1.06
C ALA A 127 7.76 9.22 -0.57
N GLY A 128 7.56 8.09 -1.25
CA GLY A 128 8.04 6.79 -0.81
C GLY A 128 9.57 6.68 -0.72
N LEU A 129 10.28 7.30 -1.68
CA LEU A 129 11.73 7.23 -1.70
C LEU A 129 12.41 8.04 -0.57
N PRO A 130 12.09 9.33 -0.36
CA PRO A 130 12.55 10.08 0.81
C PRO A 130 12.21 9.39 2.13
N PHE A 131 11.03 8.77 2.24
CA PHE A 131 10.65 8.04 3.45
C PHE A 131 11.64 6.91 3.76
N MET A 132 11.95 6.05 2.78
CA MET A 132 12.89 4.94 2.98
C MET A 132 14.31 5.43 3.27
N GLU A 133 14.76 6.50 2.60
CA GLU A 133 16.06 7.13 2.84
C GLU A 133 16.17 7.70 4.26
N VAL A 134 15.17 8.45 4.73
CA VAL A 134 15.15 9.02 6.08
C VAL A 134 15.13 7.92 7.13
N VAL A 135 14.30 6.89 6.96
CA VAL A 135 14.28 5.71 7.85
C VAL A 135 15.64 5.03 7.87
N GLY A 136 16.31 4.91 6.71
CA GLY A 136 17.64 4.33 6.60
C GLY A 136 18.71 5.07 7.39
N LYS A 137 18.63 6.40 7.47
CA LYS A 137 19.54 7.27 8.24
C LYS A 137 19.23 7.29 9.73
N VAL A 138 17.95 7.21 10.08
CA VAL A 138 17.46 7.45 11.44
C VAL A 138 17.34 6.18 12.27
N ILE A 139 17.08 5.04 11.62
CA ILE A 139 16.91 3.74 12.29
C ILE A 139 18.14 2.86 11.99
N PRO A 140 18.92 2.48 13.03
CA PRO A 140 20.07 1.60 12.88
C PRO A 140 19.69 0.28 12.19
N PRO A 141 20.57 -0.30 11.34
CA PRO A 141 20.27 -1.52 10.60
C PRO A 141 19.72 -2.67 11.44
N GLN A 142 20.26 -2.87 12.65
CA GLN A 142 19.87 -3.94 13.58
C GLN A 142 18.45 -3.77 14.13
N ASN A 143 17.93 -2.52 14.15
CA ASN A 143 16.61 -2.20 14.71
C ASN A 143 15.54 -2.00 13.62
N ARG A 144 15.88 -2.14 12.34
CA ARG A 144 14.92 -1.92 11.23
C ARG A 144 13.79 -2.94 11.26
N GLY A 145 14.07 -4.20 11.57
CA GLY A 145 13.06 -5.25 11.74
C GLY A 145 12.05 -4.89 12.83
N VAL A 146 12.56 -4.53 14.03
CA VAL A 146 11.72 -4.08 15.17
C VAL A 146 10.91 -2.83 14.82
N PHE A 147 11.50 -1.87 14.11
CA PHE A 147 10.80 -0.65 13.69
C PHE A 147 9.64 -0.95 12.74
N PHE A 148 9.86 -1.72 11.68
CA PHE A 148 8.80 -2.08 10.74
C PHE A 148 7.77 -3.02 11.37
N GLY A 149 8.18 -3.94 12.24
CA GLY A 149 7.27 -4.77 13.03
C GLY A 149 6.36 -3.92 13.91
N ALA A 150 6.93 -2.98 14.67
CA ALA A 150 6.15 -2.06 15.51
C ALA A 150 5.21 -1.16 14.69
N ARG A 151 5.65 -0.69 13.52
CA ARG A 151 4.80 0.06 12.57
C ARG A 151 3.63 -0.78 12.05
N ASN A 152 3.87 -2.05 11.74
CA ASN A 152 2.85 -2.96 11.26
C ASN A 152 1.84 -3.30 12.36
N VAL A 153 2.29 -3.50 13.61
CA VAL A 153 1.38 -3.67 14.74
C VAL A 153 0.57 -2.39 14.98
N SER A 154 1.21 -1.22 15.04
CA SER A 154 0.51 0.03 15.33
C SER A 154 -0.53 0.39 14.26
N GLY A 155 -0.16 0.28 12.97
CA GLY A 155 -1.09 0.57 11.89
C GLY A 155 -2.06 -0.58 11.58
N GLY A 156 -1.65 -1.83 11.76
CA GLY A 156 -2.53 -3.00 11.60
C GLY A 156 -3.67 -2.99 12.59
N THR A 157 -3.42 -2.69 13.87
CA THR A 157 -4.48 -2.57 14.88
C THR A 157 -5.49 -1.47 14.53
N LEU A 158 -5.03 -0.29 14.11
CA LEU A 158 -5.93 0.78 13.67
C LEU A 158 -6.68 0.41 12.39
N SER A 159 -6.02 -0.27 11.45
CA SER A 159 -6.64 -0.75 10.21
C SER A 159 -7.75 -1.76 10.48
N LEU A 160 -7.58 -2.67 11.45
CA LEU A 160 -8.64 -3.59 11.89
C LEU A 160 -9.86 -2.82 12.41
N LEU A 161 -9.65 -1.83 13.28
CA LEU A 161 -10.72 -0.97 13.78
C LEU A 161 -11.37 -0.16 12.65
N GLY A 162 -10.58 0.31 11.68
CA GLY A 162 -11.05 0.96 10.47
C GLY A 162 -11.93 0.06 9.61
N GLY A 163 -11.57 -1.22 9.47
CA GLY A 163 -12.37 -2.23 8.76
C GLY A 163 -13.73 -2.48 9.40
N LEU A 164 -13.77 -2.58 10.74
CA LEU A 164 -15.02 -2.69 11.49
C LEU A 164 -15.89 -1.43 11.31
N PHE A 165 -15.27 -0.25 11.35
CA PHE A 165 -15.96 1.00 11.10
C PHE A 165 -16.53 1.09 9.68
N ILE A 166 -15.77 0.69 8.65
CA ILE A 166 -16.28 0.63 7.27
C ILE A 166 -17.48 -0.31 7.19
N SER A 167 -17.38 -1.50 7.78
CA SER A 167 -18.46 -2.51 7.73
C SER A 167 -19.73 -1.98 8.39
N TRP A 168 -19.59 -1.34 9.55
CA TRP A 168 -20.70 -0.68 10.22
C TRP A 168 -21.27 0.48 9.39
N LEU A 169 -20.43 1.36 8.86
CA LEU A 169 -20.86 2.54 8.09
C LEU A 169 -21.65 2.12 6.84
N LEU A 170 -21.10 1.19 6.06
CA LEU A 170 -21.74 0.70 4.83
C LEU A 170 -23.00 -0.15 5.12
N GLY A 171 -23.04 -0.86 6.25
CA GLY A 171 -24.20 -1.68 6.65
C GLY A 171 -25.33 -0.89 7.33
N SER A 172 -25.01 0.23 7.99
CA SER A 172 -25.98 1.03 8.76
C SER A 172 -27.03 1.76 7.91
N GLN A 173 -26.80 1.90 6.61
CA GLN A 173 -27.63 2.69 5.67
C GLN A 173 -27.87 4.14 6.11
N LEU A 174 -27.07 4.67 7.05
CA LEU A 174 -27.17 6.05 7.54
C LEU A 174 -26.91 7.08 6.44
N LEU A 175 -26.08 6.72 5.46
CA LEU A 175 -25.75 7.51 4.29
C LEU A 175 -26.06 6.67 3.04
N SER A 176 -26.59 7.33 2.02
CA SER A 176 -26.85 6.73 0.71
C SER A 176 -25.79 7.13 -0.29
N PHE A 177 -25.52 6.23 -1.23
CA PHE A 177 -24.49 6.40 -2.24
C PHE A 177 -24.62 7.74 -2.95
N PRO A 178 -23.52 8.51 -3.12
CA PRO A 178 -22.11 8.20 -2.81
C PRO A 178 -21.60 8.73 -1.45
N ARG A 179 -22.48 9.19 -0.54
CA ARG A 179 -22.08 9.98 0.64
C ARG A 179 -21.31 9.16 1.68
N GLU A 180 -21.57 7.87 1.81
CA GLU A 180 -20.81 6.97 2.67
C GLU A 180 -19.35 6.86 2.21
N TYR A 181 -19.10 6.82 0.91
CA TYR A 181 -17.74 6.86 0.35
C TYR A 181 -17.11 8.23 0.49
N ALA A 182 -17.89 9.30 0.33
CA ALA A 182 -17.42 10.66 0.56
C ALA A 182 -16.88 10.83 1.99
N LEU A 183 -17.57 10.27 3.00
CA LEU A 183 -17.09 10.23 4.37
C LEU A 183 -15.79 9.42 4.52
N LEU A 184 -15.70 8.23 3.91
CA LEU A 184 -14.46 7.42 3.93
C LEU A 184 -13.27 8.19 3.31
N PHE A 185 -13.49 8.90 2.21
CA PHE A 185 -12.45 9.71 1.56
C PHE A 185 -12.09 10.96 2.36
N THR A 186 -13.05 11.56 3.04
CA THR A 186 -12.79 12.64 4.02
C THR A 186 -11.92 12.13 5.16
N LEU A 187 -12.24 10.97 5.75
CA LEU A 187 -11.40 10.35 6.79
C LEU A 187 -10.02 9.98 6.26
N THR A 188 -9.93 9.49 5.02
CA THR A 188 -8.65 9.25 4.34
C THR A 188 -7.81 10.52 4.29
N PHE A 189 -8.38 11.65 3.86
CA PHE A 189 -7.69 12.93 3.81
C PHE A 189 -7.14 13.34 5.18
N PHE A 190 -7.97 13.27 6.23
CA PHE A 190 -7.55 13.63 7.59
C PHE A 190 -6.47 12.72 8.14
N PHE A 191 -6.67 11.40 8.13
CA PHE A 191 -5.70 10.46 8.69
C PHE A 191 -4.42 10.38 7.87
N ASN A 192 -4.49 10.47 6.54
CA ASN A 192 -3.28 10.56 5.72
C ASN A 192 -2.51 11.84 6.02
N GLY A 193 -3.22 12.97 6.19
CA GLY A 193 -2.64 14.24 6.60
C GLY A 193 -1.90 14.14 7.94
N LEU A 194 -2.53 13.51 8.95
CA LEU A 194 -1.91 13.25 10.25
C LEU A 194 -0.70 12.32 10.16
N GLY A 195 -0.78 11.25 9.38
CA GLY A 195 0.30 10.27 9.23
C GLY A 195 1.53 10.86 8.53
N LEU A 196 1.30 11.52 7.40
CA LEU A 196 2.36 12.23 6.69
C LEU A 196 2.94 13.37 7.53
N GLY A 197 2.09 14.16 8.19
CA GLY A 197 2.49 15.24 9.10
C GLY A 197 3.35 14.75 10.27
N ALA A 198 3.00 13.61 10.87
CA ALA A 198 3.81 12.98 11.92
C ALA A 198 5.22 12.64 11.43
N PHE A 199 5.36 12.17 10.19
CA PHE A 199 6.68 11.88 9.61
C PHE A 199 7.49 13.15 9.31
N CYS A 200 6.85 14.27 8.97
CA CYS A 200 7.52 15.56 8.80
C CYS A 200 8.18 16.07 10.10
N LEU A 201 7.80 15.54 11.27
CA LEU A 201 8.40 15.86 12.57
C LEU A 201 9.62 14.98 12.90
N VAL A 202 10.01 14.04 12.03
CA VAL A 202 11.22 13.24 12.18
C VAL A 202 12.46 14.13 12.05
N ARG A 203 13.41 13.96 12.97
CA ARG A 203 14.69 14.67 12.97
C ARG A 203 15.68 13.90 12.11
N GLU A 204 15.85 14.34 10.86
CA GLU A 204 16.78 13.75 9.90
C GLU A 204 18.21 14.31 10.11
N PRO A 205 19.22 13.46 10.42
CA PRO A 205 20.62 13.88 10.38
C PRO A 205 21.06 14.13 8.92
N PRO A 206 21.96 15.08 8.66
CA PRO A 206 22.51 15.28 7.32
C PRO A 206 23.23 14.00 6.87
N GLY A 207 22.86 13.49 5.70
CA GLY A 207 23.55 12.36 5.08
C GLY A 207 24.74 12.83 4.25
N GLU A 208 25.68 11.92 4.00
CA GLU A 208 26.77 12.17 3.06
C GLU A 208 26.22 12.37 1.63
N PRO A 209 26.66 13.41 0.90
CA PRO A 209 26.23 13.63 -0.47
C PRO A 209 26.67 12.45 -1.36
N GLN A 210 25.70 11.69 -1.87
CA GLN A 210 26.01 10.66 -2.85
C GLN A 210 26.26 11.30 -4.22
N ARG A 211 27.22 10.72 -4.98
CA ARG A 211 27.50 11.17 -6.36
C ARG A 211 26.24 11.05 -7.21
N ARG A 212 25.97 12.08 -8.00
CA ARG A 212 24.88 12.07 -8.99
C ARG A 212 25.13 10.93 -9.97
N SER A 213 24.22 9.97 -10.03
CA SER A 213 24.06 9.11 -11.20
C SER A 213 22.78 9.56 -11.92
N GLY A 214 22.93 9.94 -13.19
CA GLY A 214 21.78 10.34 -14.00
C GLY A 214 20.87 9.15 -14.30
N LEU A 215 19.57 9.40 -14.50
CA LEU A 215 18.59 8.36 -14.88
C LEU A 215 19.05 7.57 -16.10
N TRP A 216 19.51 8.27 -17.12
CA TRP A 216 20.05 7.69 -18.33
C TRP A 216 21.26 6.81 -18.06
N GLN A 217 22.15 7.24 -17.18
CA GLN A 217 23.32 6.46 -16.80
C GLN A 217 22.94 5.18 -16.03
N GLN A 218 21.96 5.26 -15.13
CA GLN A 218 21.43 4.08 -14.43
C GLN A 218 20.71 3.12 -15.39
N LEU A 219 19.89 3.64 -16.31
CA LEU A 219 19.17 2.83 -17.31
C LEU A 219 20.13 2.15 -18.29
N VAL A 220 21.20 2.82 -18.71
CA VAL A 220 22.23 2.24 -19.59
C VAL A 220 23.09 1.21 -18.85
N GLN A 221 23.31 1.38 -17.53
CA GLN A 221 24.07 0.42 -16.71
C GLN A 221 23.23 -0.78 -16.26
N ALA A 222 21.90 -0.67 -16.19
CA ALA A 222 21.01 -1.73 -15.72
C ALA A 222 21.14 -3.06 -16.52
N PRO A 223 21.22 -3.07 -17.87
CA PRO A 223 21.48 -4.28 -18.63
C PRO A 223 22.84 -4.92 -18.29
N GLY A 224 23.86 -4.11 -18.00
CA GLY A 224 25.19 -4.57 -17.59
C GLY A 224 25.15 -5.28 -16.23
N LEU A 225 24.45 -4.70 -15.26
CA LEU A 225 24.25 -5.29 -13.93
C LEU A 225 23.51 -6.63 -14.00
N LEU A 226 22.47 -6.73 -14.84
CA LEU A 226 21.72 -7.97 -15.07
C LEU A 226 22.55 -9.07 -15.75
N ARG A 227 23.58 -8.69 -16.52
CA ARG A 227 24.50 -9.63 -17.18
C ARG A 227 25.62 -10.08 -16.24
N GLN A 228 26.11 -9.18 -15.39
CA GLN A 228 27.26 -9.42 -14.51
C GLN A 228 26.90 -10.19 -13.23
N ASP A 229 25.70 -9.99 -12.68
CA ASP A 229 25.28 -10.65 -11.44
C ASP A 229 24.13 -11.63 -11.66
N ALA A 230 24.46 -12.92 -11.67
CA ALA A 230 23.49 -14.00 -11.81
C ALA A 230 22.52 -14.11 -10.62
N ASN A 231 22.93 -13.72 -9.41
CA ASN A 231 22.06 -13.72 -8.24
C ASN A 231 21.06 -12.57 -8.31
N TYR A 232 21.51 -11.38 -8.71
CA TYR A 232 20.62 -10.24 -8.93
C TYR A 232 19.59 -10.51 -10.03
N ARG A 233 20.00 -11.14 -11.13
CA ARG A 233 19.09 -11.56 -12.20
C ARG A 233 18.03 -12.54 -11.69
N ARG A 234 18.43 -13.61 -10.99
CA ARG A 234 17.49 -14.60 -10.41
C ARG A 234 16.49 -13.94 -9.47
N PHE A 235 16.94 -13.02 -8.63
CA PHE A 235 16.09 -12.28 -7.70
C PHE A 235 15.08 -11.37 -8.42
N LEU A 236 15.51 -10.66 -9.47
CA LEU A 236 14.60 -9.82 -10.25
C LEU A 236 13.57 -10.66 -11.02
N THR A 237 13.98 -11.77 -11.63
CA THR A 237 13.08 -12.68 -12.32
C THR A 237 12.03 -13.26 -11.37
N SER A 238 12.44 -13.74 -10.19
CA SER A 238 11.48 -14.27 -9.20
C SER A 238 10.50 -13.20 -8.73
N ARG A 239 10.97 -11.97 -8.51
CA ARG A 239 10.10 -10.85 -8.09
C ARG A 239 9.09 -10.44 -9.15
N LEU A 240 9.48 -10.45 -10.43
CA LEU A 240 8.57 -10.18 -11.55
C LEU A 240 7.50 -11.25 -11.66
N LEU A 241 7.86 -12.53 -11.59
CA LEU A 241 6.91 -13.64 -11.63
C LEU A 241 5.90 -13.58 -10.48
N LEU A 242 6.36 -13.32 -9.25
CA LEU A 242 5.49 -13.14 -8.09
C LEU A 242 4.52 -11.96 -8.26
N SER A 243 5.02 -10.85 -8.82
CA SER A 243 4.20 -9.66 -9.07
C SER A 243 3.14 -9.88 -10.14
N LEU A 244 3.43 -10.70 -11.17
CA LEU A 244 2.45 -11.14 -12.15
C LEU A 244 1.38 -12.03 -11.52
N GLY A 245 1.76 -12.93 -10.60
CA GLY A 245 0.81 -13.74 -9.85
C GLY A 245 -0.16 -12.89 -9.02
N ALA A 246 0.34 -11.84 -8.37
CA ALA A 246 -0.45 -10.93 -7.53
C ALA A 246 -1.52 -10.15 -8.30
N VAL A 247 -1.48 -10.12 -9.65
CA VAL A 247 -2.56 -9.55 -10.47
C VAL A 247 -3.88 -10.29 -10.26
N SER A 248 -3.86 -11.55 -9.80
CA SER A 248 -5.05 -12.34 -9.51
C SER A 248 -5.79 -11.92 -8.22
N ASP A 249 -5.11 -11.27 -7.28
CA ASP A 249 -5.63 -10.93 -5.94
C ASP A 249 -7.02 -10.24 -5.94
N PRO A 250 -7.24 -9.13 -6.68
CA PRO A 250 -8.55 -8.46 -6.68
C PRO A 250 -9.67 -9.31 -7.30
N PHE A 251 -9.32 -10.31 -8.12
CA PHE A 251 -10.29 -11.15 -8.80
C PHE A 251 -10.85 -12.25 -7.90
N TYR A 252 -10.18 -12.64 -6.81
CA TYR A 252 -10.72 -13.66 -5.88
C TYR A 252 -12.02 -13.19 -5.22
N ALA A 253 -12.09 -11.94 -4.77
CA ALA A 253 -13.31 -11.38 -4.19
C ALA A 253 -14.45 -11.28 -5.23
N ILE A 254 -14.12 -10.94 -6.48
CA ILE A 254 -15.08 -10.87 -7.58
C ILE A 254 -15.58 -12.28 -7.96
N PHE A 255 -14.68 -13.26 -7.99
CA PHE A 255 -14.99 -14.67 -8.26
C PHE A 255 -15.95 -15.24 -7.21
N ALA A 256 -15.66 -15.03 -5.92
CA ALA A 256 -16.53 -15.46 -4.83
C ALA A 256 -17.94 -14.85 -4.96
N LYS A 257 -18.04 -13.56 -5.30
CA LYS A 257 -19.34 -12.89 -5.46
C LYS A 257 -20.11 -13.35 -6.71
N ARG A 258 -19.44 -13.45 -7.87
CA ARG A 258 -20.13 -13.68 -9.15
C ARG A 258 -20.36 -15.15 -9.49
N GLN A 259 -19.45 -16.04 -9.13
CA GLN A 259 -19.52 -17.47 -9.49
C GLN A 259 -19.92 -18.36 -8.32
N LEU A 260 -19.55 -18.01 -7.09
CA LEU A 260 -19.96 -18.76 -5.89
C LEU A 260 -21.22 -18.18 -5.23
N HIS A 261 -21.80 -17.11 -5.81
CA HIS A 261 -22.98 -16.41 -5.29
C HIS A 261 -22.85 -16.06 -3.79
N ALA A 262 -21.64 -15.69 -3.35
CA ALA A 262 -21.39 -15.38 -1.96
C ALA A 262 -22.24 -14.16 -1.51
N PRO A 263 -22.97 -14.24 -0.39
CA PRO A 263 -23.69 -13.10 0.16
C PRO A 263 -22.76 -11.93 0.49
N ASP A 264 -23.25 -10.71 0.32
CA ASP A 264 -22.46 -9.47 0.50
C ASP A 264 -21.84 -9.35 1.91
N GLU A 265 -22.47 -9.97 2.91
CA GLU A 265 -21.99 -10.05 4.30
C GLU A 265 -20.66 -10.81 4.44
N LEU A 266 -20.34 -11.75 3.54
CA LEU A 266 -19.09 -12.53 3.59
C LEU A 266 -17.87 -11.75 3.11
N ILE A 267 -18.05 -10.63 2.41
CA ILE A 267 -16.93 -9.78 1.96
C ILE A 267 -16.20 -9.21 3.19
N GLY A 268 -16.95 -8.84 4.24
CA GLY A 268 -16.37 -8.38 5.50
C GLY A 268 -15.54 -9.46 6.18
N THR A 269 -16.05 -10.70 6.25
CA THR A 269 -15.35 -11.86 6.80
C THR A 269 -14.09 -12.19 6.01
N TYR A 270 -14.15 -12.17 4.67
CA TYR A 270 -12.99 -12.37 3.80
C TYR A 270 -11.89 -11.34 4.08
N LEU A 271 -12.24 -10.06 4.21
CA LEU A 271 -11.26 -9.01 4.53
C LEU A 271 -10.70 -9.14 5.94
N PHE A 272 -11.53 -9.54 6.89
CA PHE A 272 -11.09 -9.83 8.24
C PHE A 272 -10.08 -10.98 8.25
N SER A 273 -10.41 -12.12 7.64
CA SER A 273 -9.51 -13.28 7.50
C SER A 273 -8.21 -12.90 6.81
N LEU A 274 -8.26 -12.19 5.68
CA LEU A 274 -7.08 -11.76 4.94
C LEU A 274 -6.18 -10.87 5.79
N THR A 275 -6.76 -9.94 6.56
CA THR A 275 -6.02 -9.01 7.41
C THR A 275 -5.43 -9.72 8.63
N ALA A 276 -6.22 -10.57 9.29
CA ALA A 276 -5.78 -11.38 10.44
C ALA A 276 -4.66 -12.34 10.04
N ALA A 277 -4.83 -13.05 8.92
CA ALA A 277 -3.81 -13.89 8.32
C ALA A 277 -2.58 -13.08 7.94
N GLY A 278 -2.74 -11.89 7.35
CA GLY A 278 -1.63 -10.98 7.04
C GLY A 278 -0.84 -10.54 8.26
N ILE A 279 -1.50 -10.27 9.39
CA ILE A 279 -0.83 -9.93 10.66
C ILE A 279 -0.08 -11.14 11.22
N ALA A 280 -0.75 -12.28 11.35
CA ALA A 280 -0.13 -13.52 11.86
C ALA A 280 1.06 -13.94 10.99
N SER A 281 0.88 -13.90 9.66
CA SER A 281 1.90 -14.18 8.66
C SER A 281 3.08 -13.23 8.80
N ASN A 282 2.87 -11.92 8.91
CA ASN A 282 3.97 -10.96 9.10
C ASN A 282 4.75 -11.20 10.40
N LEU A 283 4.08 -11.57 11.50
CA LEU A 283 4.76 -11.91 12.76
C LEU A 283 5.59 -13.19 12.63
N LEU A 284 5.02 -14.24 12.02
CA LEU A 284 5.69 -15.52 11.78
C LEU A 284 6.89 -15.37 10.84
N TRP A 285 6.68 -14.79 9.66
CA TRP A 285 7.73 -14.60 8.66
C TRP A 285 8.76 -13.57 9.08
N GLY A 286 8.38 -12.54 9.85
CA GLY A 286 9.31 -11.58 10.44
C GLY A 286 10.26 -12.27 11.42
N ALA A 287 9.72 -13.03 12.38
CA ALA A 287 10.52 -13.78 13.33
C ALA A 287 11.39 -14.86 12.66
N LEU A 288 10.88 -15.50 11.60
CA LEU A 288 11.65 -16.46 10.82
C LEU A 288 12.77 -15.76 10.05
N ALA A 289 12.50 -14.64 9.38
CA ALA A 289 13.49 -13.88 8.61
C ALA A 289 14.69 -13.45 9.47
N ASP A 290 14.45 -13.08 10.72
CA ASP A 290 15.50 -12.72 11.67
C ASP A 290 16.40 -13.91 12.03
N ARG A 291 15.90 -15.15 11.96
CA ARG A 291 16.65 -16.37 12.31
C ARG A 291 17.36 -17.01 11.12
N VAL A 292 16.70 -17.11 9.97
CA VAL A 292 17.17 -17.89 8.81
C VAL A 292 17.52 -17.04 7.59
N GLY A 293 17.35 -15.71 7.71
CA GLY A 293 17.63 -14.75 6.65
C GLY A 293 16.49 -14.62 5.62
N SER A 294 16.44 -13.46 4.97
CA SER A 294 15.33 -13.10 4.06
C SER A 294 15.23 -13.98 2.81
N LYS A 295 16.32 -14.62 2.37
CA LYS A 295 16.33 -15.46 1.16
C LYS A 295 15.47 -16.73 1.32
N LEU A 296 15.56 -17.40 2.47
CA LEU A 296 14.78 -18.61 2.71
C LEU A 296 13.30 -18.28 2.86
N VAL A 297 12.98 -17.18 3.55
CA VAL A 297 11.61 -16.66 3.69
C VAL A 297 10.98 -16.35 2.35
N VAL A 298 11.69 -15.67 1.45
CA VAL A 298 11.20 -15.41 0.08
C VAL A 298 10.94 -16.72 -0.66
N THR A 299 11.83 -17.71 -0.55
CA THR A 299 11.68 -18.99 -1.26
C THR A 299 10.44 -19.76 -0.78
N LEU A 300 10.27 -19.88 0.54
CA LEU A 300 9.11 -20.56 1.14
C LEU A 300 7.80 -19.81 0.85
N GLY A 301 7.80 -18.48 1.00
CA GLY A 301 6.65 -17.63 0.69
C GLY A 301 6.24 -17.71 -0.79
N SER A 302 7.20 -17.82 -1.70
CA SER A 302 6.93 -18.03 -3.13
C SER A 302 6.22 -19.36 -3.40
N GLY A 303 6.63 -20.43 -2.70
CA GLY A 303 5.99 -21.74 -2.80
C GLY A 303 4.55 -21.73 -2.29
N LEU A 304 4.29 -21.04 -1.17
CA LEU A 304 2.94 -20.88 -0.63
C LEU A 304 2.05 -20.02 -1.52
N ALA A 305 2.60 -18.97 -2.14
CA ALA A 305 1.85 -18.13 -3.08
C ALA A 305 1.30 -18.92 -4.28
N LEU A 306 1.98 -19.99 -4.71
CA LEU A 306 1.49 -20.88 -5.77
C LEU A 306 0.31 -21.75 -5.34
N MET A 307 0.12 -21.97 -4.03
CA MET A 307 -0.98 -22.80 -3.52
C MET A 307 -2.33 -22.08 -3.60
N ALA A 308 -2.35 -20.75 -3.48
CA ALA A 308 -3.58 -19.95 -3.53
C ALA A 308 -4.35 -20.10 -4.87
N PRO A 309 -3.75 -19.92 -6.06
CA PRO A 309 -4.47 -20.10 -7.32
C PRO A 309 -4.84 -21.57 -7.57
N LEU A 310 -4.01 -22.54 -7.13
CA LEU A 310 -4.34 -23.97 -7.22
C LEU A 310 -5.57 -24.33 -6.37
N TYR A 311 -5.64 -23.77 -5.16
CA TYR A 311 -6.80 -23.93 -4.28
C TYR A 311 -8.05 -23.27 -4.86
N ALA A 312 -7.94 -22.07 -5.43
CA ALA A 312 -9.06 -21.41 -6.09
C ALA A 312 -9.60 -22.22 -7.28
N LEU A 313 -8.72 -22.82 -8.09
CA LEU A 313 -9.08 -23.73 -9.19
C LEU A 313 -9.77 -25.00 -8.69
N LEU A 314 -9.26 -25.62 -7.62
CA LEU A 314 -9.86 -26.80 -7.01
C LEU A 314 -11.23 -26.48 -6.41
N ALA A 315 -11.37 -25.35 -5.73
CA ALA A 315 -12.64 -24.91 -5.15
C ALA A 315 -13.71 -24.63 -6.23
N GLY A 316 -13.31 -24.02 -7.35
CA GLY A 316 -14.19 -23.79 -8.50
C GLY A 316 -14.61 -25.07 -9.21
N THR A 317 -13.70 -26.03 -9.38
CA THR A 317 -13.98 -27.32 -10.06
C THR A 317 -14.79 -28.28 -9.19
N LEU A 318 -14.65 -28.22 -7.88
CA LEU A 318 -15.35 -29.10 -6.93
C LEU A 318 -16.62 -28.49 -6.31
N HIS A 319 -17.02 -27.28 -6.73
CA HIS A 319 -18.15 -26.53 -6.17
C HIS A 319 -18.12 -26.47 -4.63
N LEU A 320 -16.95 -26.18 -4.06
CA LEU A 320 -16.81 -26.07 -2.61
C LEU A 320 -17.63 -24.87 -2.07
N SER A 321 -18.12 -25.03 -0.84
CA SER A 321 -18.85 -23.98 -0.11
C SER A 321 -18.11 -22.64 -0.13
N PRO A 322 -18.81 -21.49 -0.26
CA PRO A 322 -18.19 -20.15 -0.21
C PRO A 322 -17.38 -19.88 1.07
N VAL A 323 -17.66 -20.60 2.15
CA VAL A 323 -16.91 -20.53 3.43
C VAL A 323 -15.49 -21.09 3.28
N ALA A 324 -15.23 -21.92 2.28
CA ALA A 324 -13.89 -22.45 2.02
C ALA A 324 -12.92 -21.36 1.50
N PHE A 325 -13.41 -20.17 1.12
CA PHE A 325 -12.61 -19.02 0.66
C PHE A 325 -12.26 -18.02 1.78
N THR A 326 -12.82 -18.17 2.99
CA THR A 326 -12.52 -17.33 4.17
C THR A 326 -11.47 -17.97 5.07
#